data_AF-A0A7I4Z331-F1
#
_entry.id   AF-A0A7I4Z331-F1
#
_cell.length_a   1.000
_cell.length_b   1.000
_cell.length_c   1.000
_cell.angle_alpha   90.00
_cell.angle_beta   90.00
_cell.angle_gamma   90.00
#
_symmetry.space_group_name_H-M   'P 1'
#
loop_
_entity.id
_entity.type
_entity.pdbx_description
1 polymer ?
#
loop_
_entity_poly.entity_id
_entity_poly.type
_entity_poly.pdbx_seq_one_letter_code
_entity_poly.pdbx_strand_id
1 'polypeptide(L)'
;MQKWDEFLALQTREFKSSPAPKQELEMENDKVWRSSKATIEHHKDGYYVQLPWKEEAVFLADNKLISYKRPCLNLSKLQTIADILRQYHQTFEEQLYKGIIEKVDVCQPPTGKIVPYLSH
;
A
#
# COMPACT_ATOMS: atom_id res chain seq x y z
N MET A 1 13.82 -18.56 18.50
CA MET A 1 12.50 -18.66 17.85
C MET A 1 11.68 -17.36 18.01
N GLN A 2 11.79 -16.64 19.12
CA GLN A 2 11.08 -15.37 19.45
C GLN A 2 11.05 -14.26 18.38
N LYS A 3 12.11 -14.12 17.55
CA LYS A 3 12.24 -12.98 16.62
C LYS A 3 11.20 -12.98 15.49
N TRP A 4 10.69 -14.16 15.14
CA TRP A 4 9.66 -14.31 14.11
C TRP A 4 8.26 -14.02 14.65
N ASP A 5 7.97 -14.42 15.89
CA ASP A 5 6.70 -14.15 16.55
C ASP A 5 6.50 -12.65 16.78
N GLU A 6 7.56 -11.94 17.18
CA GLU A 6 7.56 -10.49 17.33
C GLU A 6 7.34 -9.76 15.99
N PHE A 7 7.96 -10.25 14.92
CA PHE A 7 7.77 -9.70 13.58
C PHE A 7 6.33 -9.91 13.07
N LEU A 8 5.77 -11.11 13.28
CA LEU A 8 4.38 -11.40 12.92
C LEU A 8 3.40 -10.51 13.69
N ALA A 9 3.61 -10.35 15.01
CA ALA A 9 2.75 -9.53 15.86
C ALA A 9 2.72 -8.06 15.43
N LEU A 10 3.86 -7.51 14.98
CA LEU A 10 3.95 -6.15 14.44
C LEU A 10 3.17 -5.98 13.13
N GLN A 11 3.31 -6.91 12.19
CA GLN A 11 2.58 -6.89 10.91
C GLN A 11 1.06 -6.96 11.11
N THR A 12 0.60 -7.82 12.01
CA THR A 12 -0.84 -7.98 12.32
C THR A 12 -1.44 -6.75 13.03
N ARG A 13 -0.61 -5.96 13.70
CA ARG A 13 -1.04 -4.73 14.39
C ARG A 13 -1.30 -3.58 13.42
N GLU A 14 -0.51 -3.47 12.36
CA GLU A 14 -0.63 -2.46 11.32
C GLU A 14 -1.78 -2.75 10.33
N PHE A 15 -2.19 -4.03 10.20
CA PHE A 15 -3.26 -4.49 9.30
C PHE A 15 -4.57 -4.78 10.05
N LYS A 16 -5.01 -3.93 10.99
CA LYS A 16 -6.35 -4.10 11.57
C LYS A 16 -7.41 -3.55 10.61
N SER A 17 -7.80 -4.35 9.62
CA SER A 17 -9.14 -4.23 9.06
C SER A 17 -10.16 -4.49 10.17
N SER A 18 -11.33 -3.84 10.10
CA SER A 18 -12.43 -4.02 11.05
C SER A 18 -12.62 -5.51 11.38
N PRO A 19 -12.85 -5.93 12.65
CA PRO A 19 -12.94 -7.33 12.98
C PRO A 19 -14.12 -7.95 12.23
N ALA A 20 -13.82 -8.81 11.25
CA ALA A 20 -14.81 -9.70 10.69
C ALA A 20 -15.35 -10.61 11.82
N PRO A 21 -16.65 -10.93 11.85
CA PRO A 21 -17.18 -11.91 12.80
C PRO A 21 -16.36 -13.21 12.71
N LYS A 22 -16.07 -13.83 13.87
CA LYS A 22 -15.17 -15.00 14.00
C LYS A 22 -15.45 -16.11 12.98
N GLN A 23 -16.71 -16.31 12.63
CA GLN A 23 -17.16 -17.32 11.67
C GLN A 23 -16.70 -17.03 10.23
N GLU A 24 -16.68 -15.78 9.79
CA GLU A 24 -16.17 -15.41 8.45
C GLU A 24 -14.67 -15.68 8.34
N LEU A 25 -13.93 -15.36 9.42
CA LEU A 25 -12.49 -15.60 9.50
C LEU A 25 -12.14 -17.10 9.42
N GLU A 26 -12.90 -17.95 10.11
CA GLU A 26 -12.72 -19.40 10.08
C GLU A 26 -13.00 -19.97 8.68
N MET A 27 -14.06 -19.52 8.02
CA MET A 27 -14.39 -19.94 6.65
C MET A 27 -13.31 -19.50 5.65
N GLU A 28 -12.80 -18.28 5.77
CA GLU A 28 -11.73 -17.77 4.90
C GLU A 28 -10.42 -18.54 5.13
N ASN A 29 -10.08 -18.82 6.40
CA ASN A 29 -8.90 -19.60 6.75
C ASN A 29 -8.96 -21.04 6.21
N ASP A 30 -10.13 -21.68 6.32
CA ASP A 30 -10.35 -23.02 5.76
C ASP A 30 -10.23 -23.03 4.22
N LYS A 31 -10.77 -21.99 3.55
CA LYS A 31 -10.65 -21.84 2.10
C LYS A 31 -9.17 -21.69 1.69
N VAL A 32 -8.44 -20.82 2.36
CA VAL A 32 -7.00 -20.58 2.12
C VAL A 32 -6.17 -21.84 2.38
N TRP A 33 -6.48 -22.59 3.43
CA TRP A 33 -5.78 -23.83 3.75
C TRP A 33 -5.99 -24.91 2.69
N ARG A 34 -7.23 -25.07 2.21
CA ARG A 34 -7.56 -26.03 1.15
C ARG A 34 -6.88 -25.69 -0.16
N SER A 35 -6.93 -24.41 -0.58
CA SER A 35 -6.28 -23.98 -1.83
C SER A 35 -4.77 -24.13 -1.76
N SER A 36 -4.15 -23.73 -0.65
CA SER A 36 -2.70 -23.85 -0.45
C SER A 36 -2.22 -25.30 -0.48
N LYS A 37 -2.99 -26.25 0.10
CA LYS A 37 -2.63 -27.67 0.01
C LYS A 37 -2.76 -28.24 -1.39
N ALA A 38 -3.77 -27.79 -2.14
CA ALA A 38 -4.02 -28.28 -3.48
C ALA A 38 -2.94 -27.85 -4.49
N THR A 39 -2.22 -26.76 -4.22
CA THR A 39 -1.19 -26.20 -5.10
C THR A 39 0.23 -26.63 -4.74
N ILE A 40 0.40 -27.57 -3.80
CA ILE A 40 1.72 -28.11 -3.45
C ILE A 40 2.13 -29.11 -4.53
N GLU A 41 3.20 -28.77 -5.25
CA GLU A 41 3.83 -29.63 -6.25
C GLU A 41 5.22 -30.03 -5.79
N HIS A 42 5.54 -31.32 -5.86
CA HIS A 42 6.88 -31.82 -5.57
C HIS A 42 7.68 -31.96 -6.86
N HIS A 43 8.75 -31.20 -6.95
CA HIS A 43 9.72 -31.23 -8.04
C HIS A 43 11.03 -31.86 -7.55
N LYS A 44 11.96 -32.18 -8.46
CA LYS A 44 13.23 -32.87 -8.10
C LYS A 44 14.13 -32.03 -7.18
N ASP A 45 13.91 -30.73 -7.20
CA ASP A 45 14.67 -29.65 -6.60
C ASP A 45 13.94 -29.01 -5.40
N GLY A 46 12.72 -29.44 -5.08
CA GLY A 46 11.99 -29.01 -3.89
C GLY A 46 10.47 -28.99 -4.05
N TYR A 47 9.80 -28.43 -3.03
CA TYR A 47 8.36 -28.21 -3.06
C TYR A 47 8.04 -26.80 -3.55
N TYR A 48 7.13 -26.72 -4.50
CA TYR A 48 6.59 -25.48 -5.01
C TYR A 48 5.17 -25.34 -4.49
N VAL A 49 4.79 -24.14 -4.05
CA VAL A 49 3.44 -23.83 -3.58
C VAL A 49 2.99 -22.52 -4.19
N GLN A 50 1.77 -22.48 -4.71
CA GLN A 50 1.17 -21.23 -5.14
C GLN A 50 0.68 -20.48 -3.90
N LEU A 51 1.14 -19.23 -3.73
CA LEU A 51 0.67 -18.38 -2.64
C LEU A 51 -0.84 -18.13 -2.76
N PRO A 52 -1.59 -18.18 -1.64
CA PRO A 52 -3.02 -17.94 -1.66
C PRO A 52 -3.28 -16.45 -1.93
N TRP A 53 -3.68 -16.13 -3.17
CA TRP A 53 -4.12 -14.79 -3.55
C TRP A 53 -5.59 -14.61 -3.19
N LYS A 54 -5.96 -13.42 -2.73
CA LYS A 54 -7.38 -13.06 -2.56
C LYS A 54 -8.02 -12.95 -3.94
N GLU A 55 -8.98 -13.84 -4.22
CA GLU A 55 -9.72 -13.88 -5.49
C GLU A 55 -10.62 -12.64 -5.65
N GLU A 56 -11.14 -12.11 -4.54
CA GLU A 56 -11.99 -10.93 -4.48
C GLU A 56 -11.17 -9.70 -4.10
N ALA A 57 -10.18 -9.36 -4.93
CA ALA A 57 -9.55 -8.05 -4.82
C ALA A 57 -10.59 -6.98 -5.20
N VAL A 58 -11.32 -6.48 -4.20
CA VAL A 58 -12.23 -5.35 -4.39
C VAL A 58 -11.43 -4.19 -4.96
N PHE A 59 -11.87 -3.66 -6.10
CA PHE A 59 -11.30 -2.45 -6.66
C PHE A 59 -11.44 -1.33 -5.63
N LEU A 60 -10.33 -0.96 -5.02
CA LEU A 60 -10.29 0.17 -4.11
C LEU A 60 -10.70 1.43 -4.89
N ALA A 61 -11.59 2.22 -4.29
CA ALA A 61 -11.96 3.50 -4.85
C ALA A 61 -10.74 4.42 -4.97
N ASP A 62 -10.77 5.33 -5.95
CA ASP A 62 -9.70 6.30 -6.15
C ASP A 62 -9.45 7.12 -4.88
N ASN A 63 -8.19 7.14 -4.42
CA ASN A 63 -7.76 7.87 -3.23
C ASN A 63 -7.21 9.27 -3.55
N LYS A 64 -7.32 9.75 -4.80
CA LYS A 64 -6.83 11.06 -5.25
C LYS A 64 -7.24 12.21 -4.34
N LEU A 65 -8.53 12.30 -4.01
CA LEU A 65 -9.05 13.40 -3.19
C LEU A 65 -8.44 13.41 -1.79
N ILE A 66 -8.28 12.23 -1.18
CA ILE A 66 -7.70 12.07 0.15
C ILE A 66 -6.20 12.42 0.09
N SER A 67 -5.50 11.90 -0.91
CA SER A 67 -4.08 12.16 -1.15
C SER A 67 -3.79 13.63 -1.45
N TYR A 68 -4.72 14.36 -2.07
CA TYR A 68 -4.59 15.79 -2.32
C TYR A 68 -4.88 16.65 -1.09
N LYS A 69 -5.88 16.29 -0.28
CA LYS A 69 -6.23 17.08 0.92
C LYS A 69 -5.11 17.10 1.98
N ARG A 70 -4.36 16.00 2.12
CA ARG A 70 -3.25 15.90 3.08
C ARG A 70 -2.14 16.95 2.86
N PRO A 71 -1.52 17.06 1.67
CA PRO A 71 -0.50 18.07 1.40
C PRO A 71 -1.08 19.48 1.50
N CYS A 72 -2.34 19.73 1.17
CA CYS A 72 -2.97 21.04 1.43
C CYS A 72 -2.99 21.40 2.92
N LEU A 73 -3.39 20.47 3.79
CA LEU A 73 -3.38 20.69 5.24
C LEU A 73 -1.97 20.87 5.79
N ASN A 74 -1.01 20.09 5.29
CA ASN A 74 0.40 20.24 5.66
C ASN A 74 0.95 21.59 5.21
N LEU A 75 0.59 22.04 4.00
CA LEU A 75 0.98 23.35 3.48
C LEU A 75 0.43 24.48 4.35
N SER A 76 -0.84 24.42 4.76
CA SER A 76 -1.43 25.43 5.66
C SER A 76 -0.67 25.53 6.99
N LYS A 77 -0.17 24.42 7.52
CA LYS A 77 0.67 24.42 8.73
C LYS A 77 2.06 24.98 8.44
N LEU A 78 2.71 24.54 7.36
CA LEU A 78 4.07 24.94 6.99
C LEU A 78 4.18 26.41 6.57
N GLN A 79 3.09 27.02 6.07
CA GLN A 79 3.02 28.45 5.78
C GLN A 79 3.29 29.33 7.01
N THR A 80 3.09 28.81 8.22
CA THR A 80 3.43 29.50 9.47
C THR A 80 4.93 29.54 9.76
N ILE A 81 5.75 28.75 9.04
CA ILE A 81 7.19 28.62 9.23
C ILE A 81 7.91 28.84 7.89
N ALA A 82 8.20 30.10 7.57
CA ALA A 82 8.74 30.52 6.27
C ALA A 82 10.07 29.82 5.88
N ASP A 83 10.97 29.58 6.83
CA ASP A 83 12.27 28.96 6.55
C ASP A 83 12.14 27.50 6.10
N ILE A 84 11.21 26.74 6.69
CA ILE A 84 10.97 25.35 6.32
C ILE A 84 10.32 25.30 4.93
N LEU A 85 9.36 26.18 4.65
CA LEU A 85 8.71 26.24 3.35
C LEU A 85 9.70 26.50 2.20
N ARG A 86 10.68 27.38 2.42
CA ARG A 86 11.76 27.65 1.46
C ARG A 86 12.61 26.41 1.18
N GLN A 87 12.96 25.65 2.21
CA GLN A 87 13.74 24.40 2.05
C GLN A 87 12.96 23.32 1.28
N TYR A 88 11.66 23.18 1.56
CA TYR A 88 10.79 22.29 0.79
C TYR A 88 10.74 22.68 -0.67
N HIS A 89 10.54 23.97 -0.97
CA HIS A 89 10.51 24.46 -2.34
C HIS A 89 11.82 24.18 -3.08
N GLN A 90 12.96 24.44 -2.44
CA GLN A 90 14.27 24.13 -3.01
C GLN A 90 14.43 22.63 -3.29
N THR A 91 13.95 21.76 -2.39
CA THR A 91 14.00 20.31 -2.59
C THR A 91 13.17 19.87 -3.80
N PHE A 92 12.00 20.46 -4.01
CA PHE A 92 11.18 20.18 -5.21
C PHE A 92 11.88 20.61 -6.50
N GLU A 93 12.49 21.80 -6.52
CA GLU A 93 13.28 22.29 -7.66
C GLU A 93 14.45 21.35 -7.97
N GLU A 94 15.20 20.93 -6.95
CA GLU A 94 16.32 19.99 -7.12
C GLU A 94 15.88 18.61 -7.62
N GLN A 95 14.78 18.08 -7.10
CA GLN A 95 14.25 16.79 -7.56
C GLN A 95 13.71 16.86 -8.98
N LEU A 96 13.11 18.00 -9.35
CA LEU A 96 12.66 18.25 -10.73
C LEU A 96 13.85 18.34 -11.68
N TYR A 97 14.91 19.06 -11.29
CA TYR A 97 16.14 19.16 -12.06
C TYR A 97 16.85 17.81 -12.23
N LYS A 98 16.85 16.97 -11.19
CA LYS A 98 17.41 15.61 -11.23
C LYS A 98 16.54 14.62 -12.02
N GLY A 99 15.35 15.01 -12.47
CA GLY A 99 14.40 14.14 -13.18
C GLY A 99 13.82 13.02 -12.29
N ILE A 100 13.83 13.21 -10.96
CA ILE A 100 13.23 12.27 -10.00
C ILE A 100 11.71 12.45 -9.97
N ILE A 101 11.25 13.69 -10.12
CA ILE A 101 9.84 14.06 -10.20
C ILE A 101 9.55 14.78 -11.52
N GLU A 102 8.31 14.70 -11.99
CA GLU A 102 7.84 15.36 -13.20
C GLU A 102 6.53 16.10 -12.96
N LYS A 103 6.21 17.06 -13.82
CA LYS A 103 4.90 17.72 -13.83
C LYS A 103 3.94 16.89 -14.66
N VAL A 104 2.93 16.34 -14.01
CA VAL A 104 1.88 15.54 -14.66
C VAL A 104 0.71 16.44 -15.05
N ASP A 105 0.24 16.32 -16.29
CA ASP A 105 -0.99 16.95 -16.74
C ASP A 105 -2.21 16.19 -16.18
N VAL A 106 -3.01 16.89 -15.37
CA VAL A 106 -4.17 16.33 -14.69
C VAL A 106 -5.32 16.00 -15.66
N CYS A 107 -5.29 16.56 -16.87
CA CYS A 107 -6.26 16.31 -17.93
C CYS A 107 -5.95 15.06 -18.75
N GLN A 108 -4.74 14.50 -18.63
CA GLN A 108 -4.40 13.27 -19.32
C GLN A 108 -4.94 12.05 -18.57
N PRO A 109 -5.55 11.09 -19.28
CA PRO A 109 -5.99 9.86 -18.66
C PRO A 109 -4.77 9.11 -18.10
N PRO A 110 -4.87 8.56 -16.88
CA PRO A 110 -3.78 7.82 -16.29
C PRO A 110 -3.36 6.63 -17.17
N THR A 111 -2.04 6.44 -17.31
CA THR A 111 -1.45 5.30 -18.04
C THR A 111 -1.54 4.02 -17.18
N GLY A 112 -2.76 3.55 -16.91
CA GLY A 112 -2.98 2.34 -16.11
C GLY A 112 -4.45 2.10 -15.75
N LYS A 113 -4.80 0.83 -15.46
CA LYS A 113 -6.16 0.45 -15.03
C LYS A 113 -6.49 0.94 -13.61
N ILE A 114 -5.47 1.10 -12.76
CA ILE A 114 -5.58 1.56 -11.36
C ILE A 114 -4.37 2.46 -11.09
N VAL A 115 -4.61 3.69 -10.63
CA VAL A 115 -3.55 4.62 -10.21
C VAL A 115 -3.75 4.94 -8.73
N PRO A 116 -3.05 4.26 -7.82
CA PRO A 116 -3.05 4.62 -6.42
C PRO A 116 -2.15 5.85 -6.21
N TYR A 117 -2.70 6.90 -5.60
CA TYR A 117 -1.94 8.08 -5.23
C TYR A 117 -1.27 7.85 -3.88
N LEU A 118 0.01 8.19 -3.76
CA LEU A 118 0.72 8.07 -2.49
C LEU A 118 0.30 9.20 -1.56
N SER A 119 -0.41 8.84 -0.49
CA SER A 119 -0.67 9.72 0.65
C SER A 119 0.51 9.65 1.61
N HIS A 120 1.52 10.51 1.44
CA HIS A 120 2.53 10.73 2.49
C HIS A 120 1.93 11.49 3.69
#